data_AF-A0A842T2D7-F1
#
_entry.id   AF-A0A842T2D7-F1
#
_cell.length_a   1.000
_cell.length_b   1.000
_cell.length_c   1.000
_cell.angle_alpha   90.00
_cell.angle_beta   90.00
_cell.angle_gamma   90.00
#
_symmetry.space_group_name_H-M   'P 1'
#
loop_
_entity.id
_entity.type
_entity.pdbx_description
1 polymer ?
#
loop_
_entity_poly.entity_id
_entity_poly.type
_entity_poly.pdbx_seq_one_letter_code
_entity_poly.pdbx_strand_id
1 'polypeptide(L)'
;MKVLGKECNHFEPFKYKSFTQLKRKLSELNLDLSFSEDFTIFRRPLSIGNKTLPNRLAIQPMEGFDAKRDGSPSFLTVRRYARYAKGGAGLIWCEANSISEGYRSNRHQLAIHNENVDEYRSFVSHIKKISKNTLEHLGSSRQCLLILQLNHSGRYCKKEGKKYPVRAYHNNQLDEAINVSKRDGKIISDTELKQLEEKWVERALLARDAGFDGVDIKACHGYLISELLSARERKDSLYGGYNLANRTRFFLNIIKKLENHLSETEDFIITTRLGIYDGVPYPNGFGVAATSGEKFAASIDLTEPIKLIKELNNLGIRLINISAGNPHYKPHITRPYDIPVKGAKIPSEHPLCGVYRLIKMTAKIKTSIPEEIKIVGSGYSYLRQFSPYICAELIKNNEVDICGFGRMAFANPEFPRQIFQQHEINPKRVCVGCSQCSQLMKNGKSTGCVIRDAAYEMKD
;
A
#
# COMPACT_ATOMS: atom_id res chain seq x y z
N MET A 1 -12.76 4.65 17.57
CA MET A 1 -13.07 3.20 17.58
C MET A 1 -12.10 2.49 18.53
N LYS A 2 -12.58 1.75 19.55
CA LYS A 2 -11.71 0.93 20.41
C LYS A 2 -11.58 -0.47 19.79
N VAL A 3 -10.44 -0.76 19.19
CA VAL A 3 -10.26 -2.00 18.40
C VAL A 3 -9.62 -3.12 19.21
N LEU A 4 -8.78 -2.78 20.19
CA LEU A 4 -7.93 -3.74 20.90
C LEU A 4 -8.19 -3.72 22.42
N GLY A 5 -8.17 -4.92 23.01
CA GLY A 5 -8.24 -5.15 24.47
C GLY A 5 -6.88 -5.05 25.15
N LYS A 6 -6.84 -5.23 26.48
CA LYS A 6 -5.59 -5.24 27.27
C LYS A 6 -4.72 -6.47 26.96
N GLU A 7 -5.35 -7.54 26.50
CA GLU A 7 -4.83 -8.84 26.15
C GLU A 7 -3.88 -8.72 24.95
N CYS A 8 -4.03 -7.66 24.15
CA CYS A 8 -3.14 -7.31 23.05
C CYS A 8 -1.81 -6.66 23.51
N ASN A 9 -1.62 -6.33 24.79
CA ASN A 9 -0.48 -5.53 25.27
C ASN A 9 0.81 -6.35 25.51
N HIS A 10 1.14 -7.27 24.62
CA HIS A 10 2.37 -8.05 24.69
C HIS A 10 2.77 -8.54 23.31
N PHE A 11 4.07 -8.73 23.06
CA PHE A 11 4.55 -9.27 21.80
C PHE A 11 4.69 -10.79 21.86
N GLU A 12 4.11 -11.49 20.89
CA GLU A 12 4.33 -12.92 20.67
C GLU A 12 4.49 -13.20 19.16
N PRO A 13 5.65 -13.70 18.71
CA PRO A 13 5.84 -14.12 17.32
C PRO A 13 4.89 -15.26 16.91
N PHE A 14 4.61 -15.34 15.62
CA PHE A 14 3.73 -16.34 15.03
C PHE A 14 4.32 -17.76 15.13
N LYS A 15 3.65 -18.62 15.91
CA LYS A 15 4.06 -20.02 16.16
C LYS A 15 3.00 -21.08 15.82
N TYR A 16 1.86 -20.69 15.24
CA TYR A 16 0.71 -21.58 15.02
C TYR A 16 0.91 -22.48 13.79
N LYS A 17 0.75 -23.79 13.97
CA LYS A 17 0.89 -24.81 12.92
C LYS A 17 -0.44 -25.35 12.41
N SER A 18 -1.52 -25.20 13.17
CA SER A 18 -2.88 -25.65 12.81
C SER A 18 -3.94 -24.60 13.10
N PHE A 19 -5.12 -24.75 12.49
CA PHE A 19 -6.28 -23.89 12.78
C PHE A 19 -6.70 -23.95 14.25
N THR A 20 -6.63 -25.11 14.89
CA THR A 20 -6.94 -25.27 16.32
C THR A 20 -6.07 -24.34 17.17
N GLN A 21 -4.77 -24.29 16.90
CA GLN A 21 -3.83 -23.43 17.63
C GLN A 21 -4.10 -21.95 17.36
N LEU A 22 -4.36 -21.58 16.11
CA LEU A 22 -4.67 -20.20 15.74
C LEU A 22 -6.00 -19.73 16.38
N LYS A 23 -7.06 -20.52 16.25
CA LYS A 23 -8.39 -20.23 16.83
C LYS A 23 -8.31 -20.06 18.35
N ARG A 24 -7.58 -20.95 19.04
CA ARG A 24 -7.35 -20.82 20.49
C ARG A 24 -6.70 -19.48 20.83
N LYS A 25 -5.63 -19.10 20.11
CA LYS A 25 -4.96 -17.82 20.36
C LYS A 25 -5.86 -16.61 20.05
N LEU A 26 -6.64 -16.66 18.96
CA LEU A 26 -7.58 -15.59 18.65
C LEU A 26 -8.61 -15.40 19.76
N SER A 27 -9.12 -16.49 20.33
CA SER A 27 -10.01 -16.45 21.50
C SER A 27 -9.32 -15.89 22.74
N GLU A 28 -8.08 -16.30 23.04
CA GLU A 28 -7.29 -15.75 24.16
C GLU A 28 -7.08 -14.22 24.05
N LEU A 29 -6.93 -13.72 22.81
CA LEU A 29 -6.75 -12.30 22.52
C LEU A 29 -8.08 -11.53 22.33
N ASN A 30 -9.22 -12.22 22.45
CA ASN A 30 -10.55 -11.69 22.17
C ASN A 30 -10.68 -11.05 20.77
N LEU A 31 -10.18 -11.76 19.74
CA LEU A 31 -10.20 -11.34 18.34
C LEU A 31 -11.20 -12.15 17.54
N ASP A 32 -12.25 -11.49 17.06
CA ASP A 32 -13.30 -12.11 16.26
C ASP A 32 -12.94 -12.15 14.76
N LEU A 33 -12.21 -13.21 14.38
CA LEU A 33 -11.90 -13.55 13.00
C LEU A 33 -12.48 -14.91 12.64
N SER A 34 -13.35 -14.91 11.64
CA SER A 34 -13.95 -16.09 11.06
C SER A 34 -13.15 -16.58 9.84
N PHE A 35 -13.46 -17.80 9.38
CA PHE A 35 -12.72 -18.50 8.33
C PHE A 35 -13.70 -19.21 7.40
N SER A 36 -13.40 -19.22 6.11
CA SER A 36 -14.14 -19.95 5.09
C SER A 36 -13.20 -20.83 4.27
N GLU A 37 -13.66 -22.04 3.92
CA GLU A 37 -12.98 -22.92 2.97
C GLU A 37 -13.53 -22.75 1.54
N ASP A 38 -14.57 -21.93 1.35
CA ASP A 38 -15.12 -21.62 0.02
C ASP A 38 -14.21 -20.61 -0.70
N PHE A 39 -13.27 -21.14 -1.48
CA PHE A 39 -12.36 -20.32 -2.30
C PHE A 39 -12.93 -19.96 -3.67
N THR A 40 -14.13 -20.44 -4.02
CA THR A 40 -14.81 -20.05 -5.26
C THR A 40 -15.11 -18.55 -5.25
N ILE A 41 -15.27 -17.96 -4.05
CA ILE A 41 -15.46 -16.52 -3.84
C ILE A 41 -14.37 -15.68 -4.52
N PHE A 42 -13.12 -16.17 -4.56
CA PHE A 42 -12.01 -15.44 -5.19
C PHE A 42 -12.15 -15.36 -6.70
N ARG A 43 -12.78 -16.34 -7.34
CA ARG A 43 -12.95 -16.41 -8.80
C ARG A 43 -14.08 -15.52 -9.30
N ARG A 44 -14.96 -15.04 -8.42
CA ARG A 44 -16.07 -14.18 -8.80
C ARG A 44 -15.52 -12.87 -9.36
N PRO A 45 -15.76 -12.55 -10.64
CA PRO A 45 -15.30 -11.30 -11.22
C PRO A 45 -15.78 -10.09 -10.42
N LEU A 46 -15.04 -8.99 -10.55
CA LEU A 46 -15.38 -7.72 -9.92
C LEU A 46 -15.25 -6.59 -10.92
N SER A 47 -16.35 -5.88 -11.16
CA SER A 47 -16.33 -4.66 -11.95
C SER A 47 -15.73 -3.51 -11.14
N ILE A 48 -14.84 -2.75 -11.77
CA ILE A 48 -14.23 -1.52 -11.28
C ILE A 48 -14.40 -0.49 -12.39
N GLY A 49 -15.43 0.36 -12.26
CA GLY A 49 -15.90 1.14 -13.39
C GLY A 49 -16.18 0.22 -14.57
N ASN A 50 -15.55 0.51 -15.71
CA ASN A 50 -15.71 -0.25 -16.95
C ASN A 50 -14.77 -1.46 -17.07
N LYS A 51 -13.78 -1.61 -16.18
CA LYS A 51 -12.88 -2.77 -16.16
C LYS A 51 -13.46 -3.89 -15.31
N THR A 52 -13.05 -5.12 -15.59
CA THR A 52 -13.40 -6.29 -14.77
C THR A 52 -12.15 -7.01 -14.31
N LEU A 53 -12.00 -7.17 -13.00
CA LEU A 53 -10.97 -8.04 -12.43
C LEU A 53 -11.30 -9.52 -12.66
N PRO A 54 -10.29 -10.34 -13.04
CA PRO A 54 -10.48 -11.77 -13.25
C PRO A 54 -10.62 -12.55 -11.93
N ASN A 55 -10.14 -11.99 -10.82
CA ASN A 55 -10.26 -12.56 -9.48
C ASN A 55 -10.01 -11.50 -8.39
N ARG A 56 -10.32 -11.87 -7.14
CA ARG A 56 -10.34 -11.00 -5.95
C ARG A 56 -9.01 -10.99 -5.18
N LEU A 57 -7.90 -11.38 -5.81
CA LEU A 57 -6.57 -11.40 -5.21
C LEU A 57 -5.70 -10.30 -5.82
N ALA A 58 -5.06 -9.50 -4.97
CA ALA A 58 -4.19 -8.41 -5.38
C ALA A 58 -2.76 -8.56 -4.85
N ILE A 59 -1.80 -8.04 -5.61
CA ILE A 59 -0.43 -7.79 -5.15
C ILE A 59 -0.34 -6.32 -4.74
N GLN A 60 0.11 -6.08 -3.50
CA GLN A 60 0.28 -4.74 -2.95
C GLN A 60 1.57 -4.09 -3.48
N PRO A 61 1.63 -2.75 -3.60
CA PRO A 61 2.83 -2.08 -4.05
C PRO A 61 3.90 -2.17 -2.97
N MET A 62 5.01 -2.82 -3.33
CA MET A 62 6.16 -3.11 -2.48
C MET A 62 7.41 -2.62 -3.19
N GLU A 63 8.11 -1.65 -2.58
CA GLU A 63 9.34 -1.07 -3.11
C GLU A 63 10.40 -2.15 -3.38
N GLY A 64 11.02 -2.07 -4.55
CA GLY A 64 12.09 -2.93 -5.02
C GLY A 64 13.47 -2.28 -4.93
N PHE A 65 13.57 -0.95 -5.04
CA PHE A 65 14.85 -0.22 -5.02
C PHE A 65 15.88 -0.83 -5.99
N ASP A 66 15.42 -1.14 -7.19
CA ASP A 66 16.19 -1.86 -8.20
C ASP A 66 15.97 -1.32 -9.61
N ALA A 67 15.41 -0.11 -9.76
CA ALA A 67 15.35 0.57 -11.04
C ALA A 67 16.76 0.86 -11.58
N LYS A 68 16.85 1.03 -12.91
CA LYS A 68 18.01 1.67 -13.53
C LYS A 68 18.13 3.13 -13.03
N ARG A 69 19.29 3.76 -13.24
CA ARG A 69 19.55 5.12 -12.72
C ARG A 69 18.64 6.20 -13.32
N ASP A 70 18.28 6.03 -14.59
CA ASP A 70 17.27 6.84 -15.29
C ASP A 70 15.85 6.65 -14.71
N GLY A 71 15.62 5.63 -13.89
CA GLY A 71 14.31 5.31 -13.32
C GLY A 71 13.57 4.23 -14.09
N SER A 72 14.13 3.71 -15.18
CA SER A 72 13.53 2.65 -16.00
C SER A 72 13.49 1.31 -15.25
N PRO A 73 12.53 0.41 -15.57
CA PRO A 73 12.52 -0.94 -15.05
C PRO A 73 13.84 -1.67 -15.37
N SER A 74 14.45 -2.30 -14.36
CA SER A 74 15.62 -3.16 -14.57
C SER A 74 15.20 -4.62 -14.79
N PHE A 75 16.19 -5.48 -15.04
CA PHE A 75 15.97 -6.93 -15.04
C PHE A 75 15.30 -7.43 -13.76
N LEU A 76 15.70 -6.96 -12.57
CA LEU A 76 15.10 -7.39 -11.31
C LEU A 76 13.66 -6.90 -11.17
N THR A 77 13.37 -5.68 -11.64
CA THR A 77 12.00 -5.15 -11.72
C THR A 77 11.14 -6.04 -12.62
N VAL A 78 11.57 -6.28 -13.87
CA VAL A 78 10.83 -7.11 -14.84
C VAL A 78 10.61 -8.52 -14.29
N ARG A 79 11.66 -9.15 -13.75
CA ARG A 79 11.60 -10.50 -13.13
C ARG A 79 10.60 -10.55 -11.98
N ARG A 80 10.58 -9.53 -11.11
CA ARG A 80 9.65 -9.48 -9.96
C ARG A 80 8.19 -9.47 -10.43
N TYR A 81 7.82 -8.57 -11.32
CA TYR A 81 6.44 -8.49 -11.80
C TYR A 81 6.06 -9.65 -12.72
N ALA A 82 7.01 -10.22 -13.47
CA ALA A 82 6.77 -11.45 -14.25
C ALA A 82 6.40 -12.63 -13.34
N ARG A 83 7.07 -12.76 -12.18
CA ARG A 83 6.72 -13.76 -11.16
C ARG A 83 5.33 -13.52 -10.58
N TYR A 84 4.95 -12.27 -10.35
CA TYR A 84 3.60 -11.92 -9.88
C TYR A 84 2.52 -12.25 -10.91
N ALA A 85 2.74 -11.92 -12.19
CA ALA A 85 1.86 -12.27 -13.29
C ALA A 85 1.70 -13.78 -13.44
N LYS A 86 2.81 -14.54 -13.37
CA LYS A 86 2.82 -16.01 -13.34
C LYS A 86 2.11 -16.61 -12.12
N GLY A 87 1.91 -15.81 -11.08
CA GLY A 87 1.15 -16.18 -9.89
C GLY A 87 -0.36 -16.23 -10.11
N GLY A 88 -0.90 -15.46 -11.05
CA GLY A 88 -2.33 -15.44 -11.37
C GLY A 88 -3.18 -14.49 -10.52
N ALA A 89 -2.58 -13.50 -9.84
CA ALA A 89 -3.35 -12.45 -9.17
C ALA A 89 -4.10 -11.58 -10.19
N GLY A 90 -5.34 -11.20 -9.89
CA GLY A 90 -6.16 -10.41 -10.78
C GLY A 90 -5.79 -8.93 -10.81
N LEU A 91 -5.23 -8.41 -9.72
CA LEU A 91 -4.72 -7.05 -9.63
C LEU A 91 -3.24 -7.07 -9.24
N ILE A 92 -2.40 -6.39 -10.01
CA ILE A 92 -1.00 -6.16 -9.68
C ILE A 92 -0.80 -4.65 -9.52
N TRP A 93 -0.49 -4.23 -8.30
CA TRP A 93 -0.21 -2.84 -7.99
C TRP A 93 1.30 -2.61 -7.98
N CYS A 94 1.81 -1.87 -8.96
CA CYS A 94 3.22 -1.56 -9.07
C CYS A 94 3.67 -0.59 -7.97
N GLU A 95 4.91 -0.76 -7.54
CA GLU A 95 5.59 0.06 -6.53
C GLU A 95 5.65 1.55 -6.90
N ALA A 96 6.06 2.38 -5.93
CA ALA A 96 6.06 3.82 -6.09
C ALA A 96 7.03 4.28 -7.17
N ASN A 97 6.44 4.83 -8.23
CA ASN A 97 7.07 5.53 -9.32
C ASN A 97 7.12 7.03 -8.99
N SER A 98 8.31 7.61 -8.93
CA SER A 98 8.49 9.01 -8.60
C SER A 98 8.03 9.89 -9.76
N ILE A 99 7.25 10.94 -9.45
CA ILE A 99 6.81 11.91 -10.46
C ILE A 99 7.94 12.78 -11.02
N SER A 100 9.12 12.77 -10.40
CA SER A 100 10.34 13.45 -10.87
C SER A 100 11.58 12.83 -10.24
N GLU A 101 12.73 12.93 -10.91
CA GLU A 101 14.02 12.48 -10.38
C GLU A 101 14.39 13.17 -9.06
N GLY A 102 14.12 14.48 -8.96
CA GLY A 102 14.43 15.29 -7.79
C GLY A 102 13.63 14.94 -6.53
N TYR A 103 12.60 14.09 -6.65
CA TYR A 103 11.69 13.70 -5.57
C TYR A 103 11.75 12.21 -5.23
N ARG A 104 12.82 11.53 -5.64
CA ARG A 104 13.04 10.11 -5.32
C ARG A 104 13.48 9.91 -3.87
N SER A 105 13.12 8.77 -3.29
CA SER A 105 13.54 8.33 -1.95
C SER A 105 14.88 7.60 -1.96
N ASN A 106 15.32 7.16 -3.14
CA ASN A 106 16.60 6.51 -3.39
C ASN A 106 16.94 6.57 -4.89
N ARG A 107 18.21 6.36 -5.25
CA ARG A 107 18.70 6.48 -6.64
C ARG A 107 18.14 5.40 -7.58
N HIS A 108 17.60 4.30 -7.05
CA HIS A 108 17.04 3.16 -7.77
C HIS A 108 15.51 3.08 -7.61
N GLN A 109 14.86 4.20 -7.35
CA GLN A 109 13.41 4.30 -7.43
C GLN A 109 12.97 4.46 -8.89
N LEU A 110 11.90 3.77 -9.28
CA LEU A 110 11.28 3.93 -10.59
C LEU A 110 10.86 5.38 -10.84
N ALA A 111 10.96 5.85 -12.07
CA ALA A 111 10.39 7.11 -12.52
C ALA A 111 10.12 7.05 -14.03
N ILE A 112 8.87 7.23 -14.42
CA ILE A 112 8.48 7.30 -15.83
C ILE A 112 8.66 8.72 -16.37
N HIS A 113 9.22 8.88 -17.56
CA HIS A 113 9.38 10.14 -18.27
C HIS A 113 9.39 9.90 -19.78
N ASN A 114 9.40 10.96 -20.59
CA ASN A 114 9.25 10.86 -22.04
C ASN A 114 10.32 9.97 -22.68
N GLU A 115 11.56 10.10 -22.21
CA GLU A 115 12.72 9.41 -22.78
C GLU A 115 12.77 7.90 -22.42
N ASN A 116 11.93 7.42 -21.49
CA ASN A 116 11.92 6.00 -21.11
C ASN A 116 10.54 5.32 -21.18
N VAL A 117 9.54 5.97 -21.77
CA VAL A 117 8.17 5.45 -21.82
C VAL A 117 8.09 4.12 -22.58
N ASP A 118 8.98 3.88 -23.54
CA ASP A 118 9.01 2.64 -24.34
C ASP A 118 9.58 1.44 -23.56
N GLU A 119 10.47 1.66 -22.61
CA GLU A 119 10.90 0.65 -21.64
C GLU A 119 9.74 0.24 -20.74
N TYR A 120 8.93 1.20 -20.30
CA TYR A 120 7.70 0.91 -19.56
C TYR A 120 6.67 0.19 -20.44
N ARG A 121 6.50 0.59 -21.70
CA ARG A 121 5.62 -0.09 -22.66
C ARG A 121 6.00 -1.56 -22.83
N SER A 122 7.29 -1.82 -23.02
CA SER A 122 7.85 -3.18 -23.13
C SER A 122 7.63 -3.98 -21.84
N PHE A 123 7.85 -3.35 -20.68
CA PHE A 123 7.58 -3.94 -19.38
C PHE A 123 6.10 -4.34 -19.24
N VAL A 124 5.17 -3.41 -19.45
CA VAL A 124 3.73 -3.66 -19.29
C VAL A 124 3.26 -4.76 -20.23
N SER A 125 3.62 -4.68 -21.52
CA SER A 125 3.27 -5.70 -22.52
C SER A 125 3.74 -7.10 -22.10
N HIS A 126 4.98 -7.21 -21.61
CA HIS A 126 5.53 -8.47 -21.12
C HIS A 126 4.74 -9.03 -19.93
N ILE A 127 4.44 -8.19 -18.93
CA ILE A 127 3.66 -8.60 -17.74
C ILE A 127 2.25 -9.05 -18.12
N LYS A 128 1.58 -8.29 -18.99
CA LYS A 128 0.24 -8.58 -19.49
C LYS A 128 0.18 -9.91 -20.26
N LYS A 129 1.16 -10.18 -21.12
CA LYS A 129 1.27 -11.45 -21.85
C LYS A 129 1.39 -12.66 -20.91
N ILE A 130 2.27 -12.57 -19.90
CA ILE A 130 2.43 -13.65 -18.90
C ILE A 130 1.14 -13.84 -18.09
N SER A 131 0.53 -12.73 -17.67
CA SER A 131 -0.70 -12.77 -16.88
C SER A 131 -1.84 -13.43 -17.66
N LYS A 132 -2.05 -13.03 -18.92
CA LYS A 132 -3.05 -13.62 -19.81
C LYS A 132 -2.88 -15.14 -19.92
N ASN A 133 -1.70 -15.61 -20.27
CA ASN A 133 -1.43 -17.06 -20.38
C ASN A 133 -1.68 -17.81 -19.06
N THR A 134 -1.26 -17.22 -17.93
CA THR A 134 -1.46 -17.83 -16.62
C THR A 134 -2.94 -17.91 -16.26
N LEU A 135 -3.69 -16.84 -16.50
CA LEU A 135 -5.12 -16.76 -16.19
C LEU A 135 -5.97 -17.64 -17.10
N GLU A 136 -5.59 -17.81 -18.37
CA GLU A 136 -6.21 -18.77 -19.30
C GLU A 136 -6.11 -20.20 -18.75
N HIS A 137 -4.93 -20.63 -18.30
CA HIS A 137 -4.76 -21.93 -17.63
C HIS A 137 -5.52 -22.04 -16.29
N LEU A 138 -5.88 -20.93 -15.67
CA LEU A 138 -6.71 -20.90 -14.46
C LEU A 138 -8.22 -20.76 -14.77
N GLY A 139 -8.62 -20.80 -16.05
CA GLY A 139 -10.02 -20.77 -16.48
C GLY A 139 -10.59 -19.35 -16.66
N SER A 140 -9.75 -18.34 -16.87
CA SER A 140 -10.19 -16.96 -17.11
C SER A 140 -9.63 -16.44 -18.45
N SER A 141 -10.51 -15.95 -19.32
CA SER A 141 -10.11 -15.31 -20.60
C SER A 141 -9.60 -13.86 -20.43
N ARG A 142 -9.56 -13.36 -19.19
CA ARG A 142 -9.12 -12.01 -18.85
C ARG A 142 -7.66 -12.00 -18.43
N GLN A 143 -7.03 -10.84 -18.54
CA GLN A 143 -5.71 -10.56 -17.98
C GLN A 143 -5.81 -9.83 -16.64
N CYS A 144 -4.74 -9.78 -15.87
CA CYS A 144 -4.70 -8.94 -14.67
C CYS A 144 -4.83 -7.46 -15.05
N LEU A 145 -5.28 -6.66 -14.09
CA LEU A 145 -5.13 -5.21 -14.14
C LEU A 145 -3.79 -4.83 -13.49
N LEU A 146 -3.06 -3.91 -14.12
CA LEU A 146 -1.76 -3.41 -13.72
C LEU A 146 -1.88 -1.90 -13.46
N ILE A 147 -1.66 -1.50 -12.21
CA ILE A 147 -1.80 -0.10 -11.77
C ILE A 147 -0.43 0.44 -11.36
N LEU A 148 -0.04 1.61 -11.88
CA LEU A 148 1.21 2.28 -11.52
C LEU A 148 1.00 3.28 -10.37
N GLN A 149 1.72 3.12 -9.26
CA GLN A 149 1.65 4.06 -8.13
C GLN A 149 2.54 5.28 -8.37
N LEU A 150 1.95 6.44 -8.64
CA LEU A 150 2.65 7.73 -8.74
C LEU A 150 2.87 8.35 -7.36
N ASN A 151 4.08 8.86 -7.13
CA ASN A 151 4.52 9.30 -5.82
C ASN A 151 5.46 10.51 -5.86
N HIS A 152 5.37 11.35 -4.83
CA HIS A 152 6.41 12.30 -4.44
C HIS A 152 6.93 11.91 -3.05
N SER A 153 8.25 11.67 -2.93
CA SER A 153 8.79 11.05 -1.71
C SER A 153 8.67 11.91 -0.45
N GLY A 154 8.43 13.21 -0.59
CA GLY A 154 8.11 14.11 0.52
C GLY A 154 9.26 14.19 1.53
N ARG A 155 8.96 13.95 2.80
CA ARG A 155 9.95 13.71 3.87
C ARG A 155 11.01 12.65 3.55
N TYR A 156 10.72 11.72 2.66
CA TYR A 156 11.67 10.66 2.32
C TYR A 156 12.55 10.99 1.11
N CYS A 157 12.40 12.18 0.51
CA CYS A 157 13.23 12.63 -0.59
C CYS A 157 14.73 12.58 -0.24
N LYS A 158 15.52 12.19 -1.24
CA LYS A 158 16.98 12.22 -1.20
C LYS A 158 17.50 12.99 -2.40
N LYS A 159 18.49 13.86 -2.19
CA LYS A 159 19.27 14.50 -3.25
C LYS A 159 20.66 13.90 -3.26
N GLU A 160 21.07 13.36 -4.40
CA GLU A 160 22.38 12.70 -4.56
C GLU A 160 22.65 11.62 -3.49
N GLY A 161 21.62 10.87 -3.10
CA GLY A 161 21.73 9.81 -2.08
C GLY A 161 21.78 10.30 -0.62
N LYS A 162 21.88 11.61 -0.38
CA LYS A 162 21.77 12.22 0.95
C LYS A 162 20.32 12.62 1.23
N LYS A 163 19.92 12.61 2.51
CA LYS A 163 18.56 13.03 2.90
C LYS A 163 18.35 14.48 2.52
N TYR A 164 17.28 14.76 1.79
CA TYR A 164 16.86 16.11 1.43
C TYR A 164 15.33 16.15 1.44
N PRO A 165 14.72 16.10 2.64
CA PRO A 165 13.28 15.99 2.78
C PRO A 165 12.58 17.25 2.23
N VAL A 166 11.60 17.05 1.34
CA VAL A 166 10.74 18.12 0.83
C VAL A 166 9.37 17.93 1.49
N ARG A 167 9.16 18.58 2.64
CA ARG A 167 8.03 18.29 3.54
C ARG A 167 6.91 19.31 3.40
N ALA A 168 5.68 18.90 3.68
CA ALA A 168 4.56 19.82 3.86
C ALA A 168 4.67 20.63 5.16
N TYR A 169 5.21 20.05 6.23
CA TYR A 169 5.42 20.72 7.52
C TYR A 169 6.37 19.89 8.38
N HIS A 170 6.83 20.46 9.49
CA HIS A 170 7.61 19.71 10.48
C HIS A 170 6.70 18.86 11.36
N ASN A 171 6.99 17.57 11.43
CA ASN A 171 6.29 16.62 12.29
C ASN A 171 7.34 15.93 13.14
N ASN A 172 7.47 16.33 14.42
CA ASN A 172 8.56 15.89 15.29
C ASN A 172 8.65 14.35 15.37
N GLN A 173 7.50 13.66 15.54
CA GLN A 173 7.49 12.20 15.64
C GLN A 173 8.04 11.53 14.37
N LEU A 174 7.66 12.04 13.19
CA LEU A 174 8.11 11.46 11.91
C LEU A 174 9.54 11.89 11.54
N ASP A 175 9.92 13.12 11.87
CA ASP A 175 11.26 13.66 11.60
C ASP A 175 12.31 12.95 12.47
N GLU A 176 12.03 12.76 13.77
CA GLU A 176 12.88 11.95 14.67
C GLU A 176 13.00 10.50 14.19
N ALA A 177 11.89 9.89 13.77
CA ALA A 177 11.87 8.49 13.35
C ALA A 177 12.77 8.18 12.15
N ILE A 178 13.04 9.17 11.30
CA ILE A 178 14.00 9.03 10.19
C ILE A 178 15.30 9.78 10.42
N ASN A 179 15.55 10.30 11.62
CA ASN A 179 16.73 11.06 11.98
C ASN A 179 16.99 12.22 10.99
N VAL A 180 16.03 13.14 10.90
CA VAL A 180 16.15 14.42 10.19
C VAL A 180 15.78 15.56 11.13
N SER A 181 16.47 16.68 10.97
CA SER A 181 16.25 17.91 11.72
C SER A 181 15.42 18.92 10.91
N LYS A 182 15.06 20.04 11.55
CA LYS A 182 14.40 21.17 10.87
C LYS A 182 15.27 21.84 9.81
N ARG A 183 16.60 21.72 9.93
CA ARG A 183 17.57 22.33 8.98
C ARG A 183 17.75 21.48 7.71
N ASP A 184 17.33 20.23 7.74
CA ASP A 184 17.45 19.33 6.60
C ASP A 184 16.32 19.58 5.59
N GLY A 185 16.71 19.69 4.33
CA GLY A 185 15.78 19.82 3.20
C GLY A 185 15.03 21.15 3.19
N LYS A 186 13.75 21.12 2.82
CA LYS A 186 12.91 22.32 2.77
C LYS A 186 11.44 22.03 3.08
N ILE A 187 10.70 23.07 3.43
CA ILE A 187 9.23 23.06 3.43
C ILE A 187 8.76 23.49 2.05
N ILE A 188 7.92 22.68 1.40
CA ILE A 188 7.33 23.02 0.10
C ILE A 188 6.36 24.19 0.28
N SER A 189 6.34 25.15 -0.63
CA SER A 189 5.41 26.29 -0.61
C SER A 189 4.05 25.97 -1.27
N ASP A 190 3.04 26.83 -1.05
CA ASP A 190 1.72 26.67 -1.68
C ASP A 190 1.79 26.86 -3.22
N THR A 191 2.68 27.74 -3.69
CA THR A 191 2.97 27.93 -5.11
C THR A 191 3.58 26.68 -5.73
N GLU A 192 4.59 26.10 -5.07
CA GLU A 192 5.20 24.85 -5.53
C GLU A 192 4.21 23.69 -5.53
N LEU A 193 3.36 23.57 -4.49
CA LEU A 193 2.29 22.57 -4.46
C LEU A 193 1.36 22.72 -5.67
N LYS A 194 0.86 23.94 -5.93
CA LYS A 194 -0.02 24.19 -7.08
C LYS A 194 0.64 23.81 -8.41
N GLN A 195 1.91 24.14 -8.60
CA GLN A 195 2.66 23.78 -9.81
C GLN A 195 2.87 22.27 -9.96
N LEU A 196 3.03 21.57 -8.82
CA LEU A 196 3.32 20.15 -8.80
C LEU A 196 2.12 19.29 -9.26
N GLU A 197 0.88 19.81 -9.17
CA GLU A 197 -0.32 19.10 -9.62
C GLU A 197 -0.22 18.63 -11.08
N GLU A 198 0.32 19.48 -11.96
CA GLU A 198 0.50 19.16 -13.40
C GLU A 198 1.48 18.01 -13.62
N LYS A 199 2.46 17.83 -12.73
CA LYS A 199 3.42 16.73 -12.83
C LYS A 199 2.76 15.37 -12.61
N TRP A 200 1.70 15.27 -11.81
CA TRP A 200 0.94 14.01 -11.74
C TRP A 200 0.19 13.72 -13.03
N VAL A 201 -0.38 14.74 -13.68
CA VAL A 201 -1.09 14.59 -14.96
C VAL A 201 -0.13 14.12 -16.05
N GLU A 202 1.03 14.78 -16.20
CA GLU A 202 2.08 14.39 -17.16
C GLU A 202 2.47 12.91 -17.00
N ARG A 203 2.70 12.48 -15.75
CA ARG A 203 3.16 11.11 -15.46
C ARG A 203 2.06 10.07 -15.62
N ALA A 204 0.81 10.44 -15.36
CA ALA A 204 -0.34 9.57 -15.56
C ALA A 204 -0.62 9.33 -17.05
N LEU A 205 -0.50 10.37 -17.89
CA LEU A 205 -0.60 10.26 -19.34
C LEU A 205 0.47 9.29 -19.88
N LEU A 206 1.72 9.41 -19.43
CA LEU A 206 2.78 8.47 -19.81
C LEU A 206 2.50 7.04 -19.34
N ALA A 207 1.87 6.85 -18.17
CA ALA A 207 1.49 5.53 -17.69
C ALA A 207 0.38 4.91 -18.57
N ARG A 208 -0.63 5.70 -18.95
CA ARG A 208 -1.64 5.28 -19.94
C ARG A 208 -0.96 4.90 -21.25
N ASP A 209 -0.09 5.76 -21.76
CA ASP A 209 0.59 5.54 -23.04
C ASP A 209 1.47 4.30 -22.99
N ALA A 210 2.11 3.98 -21.86
CA ALA A 210 2.85 2.74 -21.65
C ALA A 210 1.95 1.48 -21.54
N GLY A 211 0.64 1.63 -21.50
CA GLY A 211 -0.34 0.53 -21.51
C GLY A 211 -0.75 0.01 -20.13
N PHE A 212 -0.45 0.74 -19.05
CA PHE A 212 -1.03 0.42 -17.74
C PHE A 212 -2.57 0.53 -17.78
N ASP A 213 -3.29 -0.20 -16.94
CA ASP A 213 -4.76 -0.07 -16.86
C ASP A 213 -5.20 1.09 -15.97
N GLY A 214 -4.26 1.69 -15.24
CA GLY A 214 -4.55 2.79 -14.34
C GLY A 214 -3.35 3.32 -13.58
N VAL A 215 -3.60 4.42 -12.88
CA VAL A 215 -2.65 5.06 -11.97
C VAL A 215 -3.23 5.18 -10.57
N ASP A 216 -2.34 5.02 -9.61
CA ASP A 216 -2.58 5.27 -8.20
C ASP A 216 -1.88 6.56 -7.77
N ILE A 217 -2.63 7.46 -7.16
CA ILE A 217 -2.09 8.65 -6.50
C ILE A 217 -1.81 8.31 -5.03
N LYS A 218 -0.54 8.04 -4.70
CA LYS A 218 -0.13 7.54 -3.39
C LYS A 218 -0.43 8.54 -2.27
N ALA A 219 -1.35 8.19 -1.38
CA ALA A 219 -1.80 9.03 -0.27
C ALA A 219 -1.67 8.32 1.10
N CYS A 220 -0.55 7.63 1.32
CA CYS A 220 -0.30 6.87 2.55
C CYS A 220 1.10 7.09 3.12
N HIS A 221 1.33 6.61 4.35
CA HIS A 221 2.65 6.37 4.93
C HIS A 221 3.55 7.60 5.12
N GLY A 222 2.98 8.81 5.21
CA GLY A 222 3.74 10.03 5.44
C GLY A 222 4.55 10.53 4.25
N TYR A 223 4.24 10.06 3.03
CA TYR A 223 4.65 10.68 1.76
C TYR A 223 3.87 11.98 1.53
N LEU A 224 4.30 12.83 0.60
CA LEU A 224 3.85 14.24 0.51
C LEU A 224 2.33 14.44 0.66
N ILE A 225 1.52 13.71 -0.11
CA ILE A 225 0.06 13.80 -0.04
C ILE A 225 -0.44 13.40 1.35
N SER A 226 0.05 12.28 1.88
CA SER A 226 -0.29 11.83 3.24
C SER A 226 0.13 12.82 4.32
N GLU A 227 1.20 13.62 4.13
CA GLU A 227 1.57 14.68 5.07
C GLU A 227 0.59 15.83 5.03
N LEU A 228 0.15 16.24 3.84
CA LEU A 228 -0.82 17.32 3.68
C LEU A 228 -2.14 16.97 4.36
N LEU A 229 -2.56 15.70 4.29
CA LEU A 229 -3.73 15.20 5.01
C LEU A 229 -3.64 15.40 6.53
N SER A 230 -2.45 15.53 7.12
CA SER A 230 -2.26 15.77 8.56
C SER A 230 -1.69 17.17 8.89
N ALA A 231 -1.56 18.07 7.92
CA ALA A 231 -0.84 19.34 8.04
C ALA A 231 -1.60 20.46 8.78
N ARG A 232 -2.10 20.18 10.00
CA ARG A 232 -2.83 21.16 10.83
C ARG A 232 -1.95 22.33 11.28
N GLU A 233 -0.65 22.08 11.45
CA GLU A 233 0.33 23.10 11.84
C GLU A 233 0.78 24.01 10.69
N ARG A 234 0.35 23.72 9.45
CA ARG A 234 0.61 24.59 8.29
C ARG A 234 -0.43 25.71 8.25
N LYS A 235 -0.29 26.65 9.20
CA LYS A 235 -1.17 27.82 9.38
C LYS A 235 -1.09 28.76 8.17
N ASP A 236 -2.17 29.50 7.92
CA ASP A 236 -2.28 30.49 6.83
C ASP A 236 -1.94 29.95 5.43
N SER A 237 -2.24 28.67 5.20
CA SER A 237 -2.01 27.96 3.92
C SER A 237 -3.31 27.49 3.29
N LEU A 238 -3.36 27.53 1.95
CA LEU A 238 -4.46 26.95 1.16
C LEU A 238 -4.50 25.42 1.24
N TYR A 239 -3.38 24.80 1.63
CA TYR A 239 -3.16 23.35 1.68
C TYR A 239 -2.91 22.83 3.11
N GLY A 240 -3.34 23.58 4.12
CA GLY A 240 -3.05 23.29 5.52
C GLY A 240 -4.10 23.82 6.50
N GLY A 241 -3.77 23.71 7.78
CA GLY A 241 -4.62 24.17 8.88
C GLY A 241 -5.65 23.14 9.34
N TYR A 242 -6.52 23.56 10.26
CA TYR A 242 -7.51 22.69 10.89
C TYR A 242 -8.70 22.35 9.95
N ASN A 243 -8.86 23.09 8.86
CA ASN A 243 -9.88 22.80 7.86
C ASN A 243 -9.49 21.58 7.01
N LEU A 244 -10.33 20.53 7.03
CA LEU A 244 -10.10 19.33 6.22
C LEU A 244 -10.06 19.64 4.73
N ALA A 245 -10.94 20.51 4.22
CA ALA A 245 -11.01 20.86 2.80
C ALA A 245 -9.71 21.50 2.29
N ASN A 246 -8.99 22.25 3.13
CA ASN A 246 -7.67 22.77 2.77
C ASN A 246 -6.62 21.65 2.73
N ARG A 247 -6.57 20.78 3.75
CA ARG A 247 -5.63 19.65 3.81
C ARG A 247 -5.82 18.63 2.68
N THR A 248 -7.06 18.44 2.20
CA THR A 248 -7.38 17.53 1.08
C THR A 248 -7.28 18.19 -0.29
N ARG A 249 -7.23 19.54 -0.36
CA ARG A 249 -7.28 20.32 -1.61
C ARG A 249 -6.31 19.84 -2.68
N PHE A 250 -5.03 19.72 -2.32
CA PHE A 250 -3.99 19.32 -3.26
C PHE A 250 -4.29 17.94 -3.88
N PHE A 251 -4.69 16.99 -3.04
CA PHE A 251 -5.01 15.64 -3.48
C PHE A 251 -6.23 15.62 -4.41
N LEU A 252 -7.31 16.31 -4.01
CA LEU A 252 -8.53 16.38 -4.81
C LEU A 252 -8.33 17.15 -6.12
N ASN A 253 -7.49 18.19 -6.14
CA ASN A 253 -7.12 18.90 -7.36
C ASN A 253 -6.42 17.97 -8.36
N ILE A 254 -5.46 17.15 -7.90
CA ILE A 254 -4.80 16.15 -8.76
C ILE A 254 -5.83 15.19 -9.36
N ILE A 255 -6.71 14.63 -8.52
CA ILE A 255 -7.74 13.69 -9.00
C ILE A 255 -8.66 14.37 -10.02
N LYS A 256 -9.17 15.57 -9.72
CA LYS A 256 -10.02 16.34 -10.64
C LYS A 256 -9.32 16.62 -11.98
N LYS A 257 -8.04 17.00 -11.95
CA LYS A 257 -7.26 17.22 -13.18
C LYS A 257 -7.11 15.94 -13.97
N LEU A 258 -6.82 14.81 -13.32
CA LEU A 258 -6.69 13.52 -14.00
C LEU A 258 -7.99 13.08 -14.64
N GLU A 259 -9.10 13.18 -13.91
CA GLU A 259 -10.44 12.88 -14.43
C GLU A 259 -10.71 13.70 -15.70
N ASN A 260 -10.53 15.03 -15.64
CA ASN A 260 -10.71 15.89 -16.81
C ASN A 260 -9.85 15.52 -18.04
N HIS A 261 -8.71 14.85 -17.88
CA HIS A 261 -7.83 14.47 -18.99
C HIS A 261 -8.00 13.01 -19.44
N LEU A 262 -8.47 12.12 -18.56
CA LEU A 262 -8.41 10.67 -18.76
C LEU A 262 -9.79 9.99 -18.74
N SER A 263 -10.78 10.52 -18.02
CA SER A 263 -12.07 9.83 -17.88
C SER A 263 -13.04 10.06 -19.03
N GLU A 264 -12.83 11.10 -19.85
CA GLU A 264 -13.62 11.36 -21.06
C GLU A 264 -13.15 10.53 -22.28
N THR A 265 -11.96 9.92 -22.22
CA THR A 265 -11.30 9.42 -23.44
C THR A 265 -11.03 7.92 -23.46
N GLU A 266 -10.82 7.23 -22.33
CA GLU A 266 -10.50 5.79 -22.33
C GLU A 266 -10.90 5.06 -21.03
N ASP A 267 -11.04 3.73 -21.08
CA ASP A 267 -11.16 2.86 -19.91
C ASP A 267 -9.82 2.83 -19.11
N PHE A 268 -9.52 3.89 -18.37
CA PHE A 268 -8.31 4.03 -17.55
C PHE A 268 -8.64 4.31 -16.08
N ILE A 269 -8.12 3.49 -15.17
CA ILE A 269 -8.45 3.56 -13.74
C ILE A 269 -7.64 4.67 -13.07
N ILE A 270 -8.31 5.66 -12.49
CA ILE A 270 -7.73 6.56 -11.50
C ILE A 270 -8.09 6.01 -10.11
N THR A 271 -7.09 5.83 -9.25
CA THR A 271 -7.27 5.26 -7.91
C THR A 271 -6.30 5.87 -6.90
N THR A 272 -6.41 5.45 -5.64
CA THR A 272 -5.47 5.80 -4.59
C THR A 272 -5.19 4.64 -3.64
N ARG A 273 -3.94 4.51 -3.21
CA ARG A 273 -3.57 3.85 -1.98
C ARG A 273 -3.63 4.86 -0.84
N LEU A 274 -4.69 4.78 -0.05
CA LEU A 274 -5.02 5.75 1.00
C LEU A 274 -4.63 5.23 2.38
N GLY A 275 -3.88 6.04 3.13
CA GLY A 275 -3.65 5.83 4.55
C GLY A 275 -4.85 6.31 5.35
N ILE A 276 -5.59 5.41 6.02
CA ILE A 276 -6.78 5.77 6.79
C ILE A 276 -6.51 6.03 8.28
N TYR A 277 -5.29 5.74 8.71
CA TYR A 277 -4.81 5.90 10.09
C TYR A 277 -3.29 5.82 10.03
N ASP A 278 -2.55 6.77 10.59
CA ASP A 278 -1.07 6.74 10.56
C ASP A 278 -0.42 6.33 11.89
N GLY A 279 -1.18 6.37 13.00
CA GLY A 279 -0.67 6.09 14.35
C GLY A 279 0.21 7.19 14.94
N VAL A 280 0.22 8.38 14.33
CA VAL A 280 0.86 9.60 14.84
C VAL A 280 -0.14 10.35 15.72
N PRO A 281 0.27 10.86 16.91
CA PRO A 281 -0.63 11.61 17.77
C PRO A 281 -1.21 12.88 17.10
N TYR A 282 -2.44 13.23 17.46
CA TYR A 282 -3.04 14.52 17.14
C TYR A 282 -2.19 15.67 17.71
N PRO A 283 -2.06 16.83 17.03
CA PRO A 283 -2.71 17.24 15.78
C PRO A 283 -1.99 16.76 14.51
N ASN A 284 -0.88 16.04 14.65
CA ASN A 284 0.04 15.74 13.56
C ASN A 284 -0.24 14.43 12.83
N GLY A 285 -1.30 13.71 13.18
CA GLY A 285 -1.74 12.49 12.50
C GLY A 285 -3.02 12.65 11.68
N PHE A 286 -3.21 11.77 10.71
CA PHE A 286 -4.45 11.59 9.94
C PHE A 286 -5.16 10.30 10.35
N GLY A 287 -6.50 10.35 10.43
CA GLY A 287 -7.30 9.25 10.94
C GLY A 287 -7.20 9.05 12.46
N VAL A 288 -6.89 10.11 13.20
CA VAL A 288 -6.65 10.07 14.65
C VAL A 288 -7.49 11.09 15.41
N ALA A 289 -7.97 10.72 16.60
CA ALA A 289 -8.76 11.59 17.46
C ALA A 289 -7.88 12.53 18.31
N ALA A 290 -8.41 13.73 18.58
CA ALA A 290 -7.89 14.63 19.61
C ALA A 290 -8.31 14.11 21.00
N THR A 291 -7.48 13.27 21.64
CA THR A 291 -7.76 12.72 22.97
C THR A 291 -6.75 13.20 24.00
N SER A 292 -7.19 13.48 25.23
CA SER A 292 -6.31 13.66 26.38
C SER A 292 -5.72 12.30 26.80
N GLY A 293 -4.39 12.25 26.93
CA GLY A 293 -3.62 11.05 27.28
C GLY A 293 -3.20 10.23 26.05
N GLU A 294 -1.90 10.02 25.89
CA GLU A 294 -1.38 9.08 24.91
C GLU A 294 -1.86 7.66 25.27
N LYS A 295 -2.65 7.03 24.40
CA LYS A 295 -2.90 5.60 24.47
C LYS A 295 -2.04 4.88 23.44
N PHE A 296 -1.80 3.61 23.71
CA PHE A 296 -1.00 2.73 22.86
C PHE A 296 -1.53 2.73 21.42
N ALA A 297 -0.72 3.27 20.50
CA ALA A 297 -1.10 3.76 19.18
C ALA A 297 -2.14 4.92 19.25
N ALA A 298 -1.92 6.00 18.51
CA ALA A 298 -2.83 7.17 18.55
C ALA A 298 -4.30 6.73 18.38
N SER A 299 -5.22 7.37 19.11
CA SER A 299 -6.64 6.97 19.12
C SER A 299 -7.22 6.99 17.70
N ILE A 300 -7.76 5.85 17.22
CA ILE A 300 -8.28 5.72 15.85
C ILE A 300 -9.59 6.50 15.70
N ASP A 301 -9.64 7.39 14.70
CA ASP A 301 -10.82 8.12 14.26
C ASP A 301 -10.90 8.14 12.72
N LEU A 302 -11.85 7.39 12.17
CA LEU A 302 -12.02 7.26 10.73
C LEU A 302 -12.93 8.34 10.11
N THR A 303 -13.34 9.34 10.89
CA THR A 303 -14.27 10.39 10.42
C THR A 303 -13.72 11.17 9.22
N GLU A 304 -12.49 11.68 9.30
CA GLU A 304 -11.85 12.39 8.18
C GLU A 304 -11.57 11.45 6.98
N PRO A 305 -10.99 10.24 7.16
CA PRO A 305 -10.85 9.27 6.07
C PRO A 305 -12.15 8.95 5.34
N ILE A 306 -13.26 8.72 6.05
CA ILE A 306 -14.56 8.41 5.44
C ILE A 306 -15.07 9.59 4.62
N LYS A 307 -14.96 10.82 5.13
CA LYS A 307 -15.34 12.04 4.39
C LYS A 307 -14.54 12.17 3.09
N LEU A 308 -13.21 12.01 3.17
CA LEU A 308 -12.35 12.07 1.99
C LEU A 308 -12.69 10.98 0.97
N ILE A 309 -12.97 9.75 1.39
CA ILE A 309 -13.37 8.67 0.47
C ILE A 309 -14.68 9.01 -0.26
N LYS A 310 -15.65 9.63 0.43
CA LYS A 310 -16.89 10.09 -0.21
C LYS A 310 -16.63 11.21 -1.21
N GLU A 311 -15.73 12.14 -0.92
CA GLU A 311 -15.32 13.19 -1.88
C GLU A 311 -14.62 12.58 -3.10
N LEU A 312 -13.73 11.60 -2.91
CA LEU A 312 -13.10 10.87 -4.01
C LEU A 312 -14.12 10.13 -4.89
N ASN A 313 -15.17 9.56 -4.27
CA ASN A 313 -16.25 8.93 -5.02
C ASN A 313 -16.98 9.90 -5.94
N ASN A 314 -17.28 11.10 -5.43
CA ASN A 314 -17.93 12.16 -6.20
C ASN A 314 -17.08 12.62 -7.39
N LEU A 315 -15.76 12.44 -7.31
CA LEU A 315 -14.84 12.70 -8.41
C LEU A 315 -14.65 11.53 -9.37
N GLY A 316 -15.33 10.40 -9.19
CA GLY A 316 -15.26 9.26 -10.13
C GLY A 316 -14.42 8.07 -9.65
N ILE A 317 -13.77 8.15 -8.49
CA ILE A 317 -12.96 7.03 -7.98
C ILE A 317 -13.86 5.84 -7.61
N ARG A 318 -13.56 4.66 -8.18
CA ARG A 318 -14.29 3.39 -7.94
C ARG A 318 -13.43 2.28 -7.32
N LEU A 319 -12.14 2.53 -7.11
CA LEU A 319 -11.23 1.60 -6.45
C LEU A 319 -10.39 2.37 -5.44
N ILE A 320 -10.23 1.84 -4.23
CA ILE A 320 -9.30 2.38 -3.23
C ILE A 320 -8.55 1.23 -2.56
N ASN A 321 -7.25 1.37 -2.42
CA ASN A 321 -6.41 0.44 -1.68
C ASN A 321 -6.11 0.98 -0.29
N ILE A 322 -6.63 0.30 0.72
CA ILE A 322 -6.56 0.76 2.10
C ILE A 322 -5.23 0.35 2.72
N SER A 323 -4.61 1.32 3.39
CA SER A 323 -3.45 1.07 4.24
C SER A 323 -3.52 1.87 5.53
N ALA A 324 -2.62 1.55 6.46
CA ALA A 324 -2.50 2.28 7.71
C ALA A 324 -1.05 2.26 8.23
N GLY A 325 -0.79 3.05 9.25
CA GLY A 325 0.51 3.25 9.86
C GLY A 325 1.50 4.00 8.98
N ASN A 326 2.64 4.28 9.58
CA ASN A 326 3.83 4.76 8.89
C ASN A 326 4.99 3.75 9.07
N PRO A 327 5.49 3.13 7.98
CA PRO A 327 6.59 2.15 8.03
C PRO A 327 7.90 2.67 8.62
N HIS A 328 8.10 3.98 8.62
CA HIS A 328 9.31 4.62 9.13
C HIS A 328 9.21 5.00 10.62
N TYR A 329 7.99 5.04 11.19
CA TYR A 329 7.75 5.40 12.60
C TYR A 329 7.36 4.18 13.45
N LYS A 330 6.17 3.62 13.21
CA LYS A 330 5.65 2.44 13.92
C LYS A 330 5.30 1.34 12.92
N PRO A 331 6.30 0.64 12.36
CA PRO A 331 6.10 -0.27 11.24
C PRO A 331 5.13 -1.42 11.51
N HIS A 332 4.98 -1.84 12.77
CA HIS A 332 4.04 -2.91 13.16
C HIS A 332 2.57 -2.54 12.91
N ILE A 333 2.23 -1.24 12.88
CA ILE A 333 0.88 -0.77 12.52
C ILE A 333 0.57 -1.05 11.05
N THR A 334 1.55 -0.81 10.15
CA THR A 334 1.40 -1.08 8.72
C THR A 334 1.56 -2.56 8.39
N ARG A 335 2.51 -3.23 9.08
CA ARG A 335 2.93 -4.60 8.79
C ARG A 335 3.38 -5.32 10.06
N PRO A 336 2.48 -6.05 10.75
CA PRO A 336 2.87 -6.92 11.86
C PRO A 336 3.99 -7.89 11.48
N TYR A 337 4.92 -8.18 12.38
CA TYR A 337 6.14 -8.95 12.10
C TYR A 337 6.55 -9.83 13.28
N ASP A 338 7.32 -10.87 12.98
CA ASP A 338 7.90 -11.77 13.97
C ASP A 338 9.24 -11.24 14.47
N ILE A 339 10.01 -10.63 13.57
CA ILE A 339 11.34 -10.09 13.87
C ILE A 339 11.40 -8.67 13.31
N PRO A 340 11.71 -7.66 14.15
CA PRO A 340 11.91 -6.29 13.67
C PRO A 340 13.18 -6.18 12.83
N VAL A 341 13.34 -5.06 12.12
CA VAL A 341 14.63 -4.69 11.51
C VAL A 341 15.70 -4.53 12.60
N LYS A 342 16.97 -4.71 12.26
CA LYS A 342 18.10 -4.59 13.21
C LYS A 342 18.04 -3.23 13.93
N GLY A 343 18.15 -3.27 15.26
CA GLY A 343 18.11 -2.09 16.13
C GLY A 343 16.73 -1.49 16.38
N ALA A 344 15.65 -2.01 15.80
CA ALA A 344 14.30 -1.54 16.12
C ALA A 344 13.74 -2.23 17.38
N LYS A 345 12.95 -1.49 18.15
CA LYS A 345 12.29 -1.98 19.37
C LYS A 345 11.19 -2.98 19.02
N ILE A 346 11.02 -3.97 19.91
CA ILE A 346 9.86 -4.87 19.89
C ILE A 346 8.62 -4.04 20.31
N PRO A 347 7.51 -4.11 19.58
CA PRO A 347 6.30 -3.37 19.95
C PRO A 347 5.65 -4.01 21.17
N SER A 348 4.99 -3.23 22.03
CA SER A 348 4.13 -3.77 23.10
C SER A 348 2.74 -4.16 22.59
N GLU A 349 2.67 -4.76 21.41
CA GLU A 349 1.43 -5.22 20.76
C GLU A 349 1.58 -6.66 20.26
N HIS A 350 0.53 -7.46 20.44
CA HIS A 350 0.49 -8.77 19.83
C HIS A 350 0.27 -8.61 18.32
N PRO A 351 1.14 -9.15 17.46
CA PRO A 351 1.02 -8.95 16.01
C PRO A 351 -0.34 -9.34 15.39
N LEU A 352 -1.01 -10.38 15.89
CA LEU A 352 -2.39 -10.72 15.47
C LEU A 352 -3.40 -9.59 15.78
N CYS A 353 -3.24 -8.87 16.88
CA CYS A 353 -4.05 -7.69 17.17
C CYS A 353 -3.81 -6.59 16.13
N GLY A 354 -2.56 -6.44 15.67
CA GLY A 354 -2.23 -5.50 14.60
C GLY A 354 -2.88 -5.85 13.27
N VAL A 355 -2.92 -7.15 12.93
CA VAL A 355 -3.66 -7.65 11.76
C VAL A 355 -5.16 -7.40 11.92
N TYR A 356 -5.72 -7.76 13.07
CA TYR A 356 -7.13 -7.56 13.37
C TYR A 356 -7.54 -6.09 13.26
N ARG A 357 -6.72 -5.17 13.76
CA ARG A 357 -6.94 -3.73 13.64
C ARG A 357 -7.04 -3.28 12.19
N LEU A 358 -6.13 -3.73 11.32
CA LEU A 358 -6.17 -3.41 9.89
C LEU A 358 -7.44 -3.94 9.22
N ILE A 359 -7.83 -5.18 9.52
CA ILE A 359 -9.05 -5.82 8.99
C ILE A 359 -10.29 -5.03 9.43
N LYS A 360 -10.46 -4.78 10.73
CA LYS A 360 -11.66 -4.10 11.24
C LYS A 360 -11.74 -2.64 10.82
N MET A 361 -10.62 -1.93 10.69
CA MET A 361 -10.63 -0.59 10.09
C MET A 361 -11.08 -0.63 8.63
N THR A 362 -10.60 -1.60 7.84
CA THR A 362 -11.00 -1.77 6.44
C THR A 362 -12.49 -2.10 6.32
N ALA A 363 -13.00 -3.04 7.12
CA ALA A 363 -14.41 -3.40 7.17
C ALA A 363 -15.30 -2.21 7.59
N LYS A 364 -14.83 -1.42 8.57
CA LYS A 364 -15.55 -0.21 9.00
C LYS A 364 -15.62 0.84 7.88
N ILE A 365 -14.53 1.03 7.12
CA ILE A 365 -14.57 1.87 5.92
C ILE A 365 -15.57 1.32 4.92
N LYS A 366 -15.48 0.02 4.58
CA LYS A 366 -16.34 -0.61 3.56
C LYS A 366 -17.83 -0.46 3.84
N THR A 367 -18.24 -0.55 5.09
CA THR A 367 -19.63 -0.38 5.53
C THR A 367 -20.08 1.08 5.67
N SER A 368 -19.16 2.05 5.56
CA SER A 368 -19.44 3.49 5.76
C SER A 368 -19.36 4.32 4.47
N ILE A 369 -19.08 3.69 3.33
CA ILE A 369 -18.88 4.31 2.02
C ILE A 369 -19.87 3.75 0.99
N PRO A 370 -20.08 4.46 -0.13
CA PRO A 370 -20.91 3.95 -1.23
C PRO A 370 -20.42 2.61 -1.79
N GLU A 371 -21.36 1.74 -2.19
CA GLU A 371 -21.06 0.37 -2.63
C GLU A 371 -20.28 0.33 -3.96
N GLU A 372 -20.42 1.36 -4.80
CA GLU A 372 -19.68 1.48 -6.05
C GLU A 372 -18.16 1.55 -5.85
N ILE A 373 -17.69 1.96 -4.67
CA ILE A 373 -16.26 1.93 -4.34
C ILE A 373 -15.85 0.53 -3.91
N LYS A 374 -14.90 -0.03 -4.66
CA LYS A 374 -14.29 -1.31 -4.35
C LYS A 374 -13.03 -1.11 -3.52
N ILE A 375 -12.88 -1.90 -2.46
CA ILE A 375 -11.79 -1.79 -1.49
C ILE A 375 -10.82 -2.95 -1.63
N VAL A 376 -9.53 -2.60 -1.81
CA VAL A 376 -8.42 -3.53 -1.61
C VAL A 376 -7.97 -3.45 -0.16
N GLY A 377 -8.07 -4.56 0.57
CA GLY A 377 -7.58 -4.66 1.93
C GLY A 377 -6.09 -5.00 2.04
N SER A 378 -5.54 -4.76 3.24
CA SER A 378 -4.12 -4.98 3.57
C SER A 378 -3.97 -5.78 4.88
N GLY A 379 -2.77 -6.32 5.12
CA GLY A 379 -2.37 -6.91 6.41
C GLY A 379 -2.36 -8.44 6.46
N TYR A 380 -2.81 -9.11 5.40
CA TYR A 380 -3.03 -10.56 5.41
C TYR A 380 -1.76 -11.42 5.45
N SER A 381 -0.62 -10.91 4.98
CA SER A 381 0.60 -11.73 4.86
C SER A 381 1.13 -12.30 6.20
N TYR A 382 0.82 -11.67 7.33
CA TYR A 382 1.24 -12.17 8.65
C TYR A 382 0.47 -13.43 9.09
N LEU A 383 -0.72 -13.67 8.52
CA LEU A 383 -1.53 -14.86 8.79
C LEU A 383 -1.01 -16.11 8.06
N ARG A 384 0.09 -15.98 7.29
CA ARG A 384 0.79 -17.07 6.61
C ARG A 384 -0.19 -17.93 5.78
N GLN A 385 -0.17 -19.25 5.96
CA GLN A 385 -0.99 -20.20 5.22
C GLN A 385 -2.49 -20.09 5.52
N PHE A 386 -2.87 -19.46 6.63
CA PHE A 386 -4.28 -19.29 7.02
C PHE A 386 -4.91 -18.05 6.36
N SER A 387 -4.11 -17.20 5.73
CA SER A 387 -4.58 -15.94 5.14
C SER A 387 -5.70 -16.09 4.09
N PRO A 388 -5.72 -17.12 3.21
CA PRO A 388 -6.81 -17.27 2.22
C PRO A 388 -8.16 -17.54 2.89
N TYR A 389 -8.19 -18.31 3.97
CA TYR A 389 -9.44 -18.69 4.63
C TYR A 389 -10.12 -17.50 5.31
N ILE A 390 -9.32 -16.63 5.92
CA ILE A 390 -9.81 -15.37 6.47
C ILE A 390 -10.28 -14.48 5.32
N CYS A 391 -9.46 -14.32 4.27
CA CYS A 391 -9.83 -13.52 3.11
C CYS A 391 -11.13 -13.95 2.43
N ALA A 392 -11.36 -15.26 2.29
CA ALA A 392 -12.57 -15.80 1.70
C ALA A 392 -13.81 -15.38 2.52
N GLU A 393 -13.72 -15.47 3.85
CA GLU A 393 -14.79 -15.06 4.76
C GLU A 393 -15.01 -13.55 4.75
N LEU A 394 -13.94 -12.74 4.73
CA LEU A 394 -14.05 -11.29 4.64
C LEU A 394 -14.75 -10.84 3.36
N ILE A 395 -14.45 -11.47 2.21
CA ILE A 395 -15.12 -11.16 0.94
C ILE A 395 -16.58 -11.61 0.98
N LYS A 396 -16.84 -12.81 1.50
CA LYS A 396 -18.20 -13.35 1.66
C LYS A 396 -19.09 -12.43 2.49
N ASN A 397 -18.54 -11.83 3.55
CA ASN A 397 -19.27 -10.93 4.45
C ASN A 397 -19.25 -9.46 3.98
N ASN A 398 -18.77 -9.18 2.77
CA ASN A 398 -18.63 -7.83 2.21
C ASN A 398 -17.82 -6.87 3.11
N GLU A 399 -16.84 -7.40 3.86
CA GLU A 399 -15.92 -6.62 4.69
C GLU A 399 -14.74 -6.06 3.86
N VAL A 400 -14.47 -6.69 2.70
CA VAL A 400 -13.47 -6.26 1.71
C VAL A 400 -13.87 -6.77 0.33
N ASP A 401 -13.55 -6.04 -0.74
CA ASP A 401 -13.81 -6.53 -2.10
C ASP A 401 -12.65 -7.35 -2.68
N ILE A 402 -11.41 -7.00 -2.32
CA ILE A 402 -10.18 -7.59 -2.88
C ILE A 402 -9.15 -7.77 -1.76
N CYS A 403 -8.56 -8.95 -1.64
CA CYS A 403 -7.50 -9.20 -0.66
C CYS A 403 -6.11 -8.90 -1.24
N GLY A 404 -5.43 -7.87 -0.72
CA GLY A 404 -4.10 -7.45 -1.15
C GLY A 404 -2.94 -8.01 -0.32
N PHE A 405 -1.97 -8.61 -1.00
CA PHE A 405 -0.80 -9.26 -0.39
C PHE A 405 0.51 -8.54 -0.75
N GLY A 406 1.25 -8.09 0.28
CA GLY A 406 2.57 -7.47 0.12
C GLY A 406 3.71 -8.46 0.26
N ARG A 407 4.22 -8.64 1.49
CA ARG A 407 5.38 -9.52 1.76
C ARG A 407 5.17 -10.98 1.34
N MET A 408 3.92 -11.46 1.32
CA MET A 408 3.61 -12.79 0.78
C MET A 408 3.96 -12.90 -0.71
N ALA A 409 3.75 -11.84 -1.50
CA ALA A 409 4.10 -11.84 -2.92
C ALA A 409 5.62 -11.99 -3.14
N PHE A 410 6.45 -11.36 -2.30
CA PHE A 410 7.90 -11.59 -2.34
C PHE A 410 8.26 -13.05 -2.01
N ALA A 411 7.67 -13.61 -0.96
CA ALA A 411 8.02 -14.94 -0.45
C ALA A 411 7.50 -16.08 -1.34
N ASN A 412 6.25 -15.95 -1.79
CA ASN A 412 5.53 -16.93 -2.59
C ASN A 412 4.69 -16.24 -3.66
N PRO A 413 5.28 -15.75 -4.76
CA PRO A 413 4.52 -15.07 -5.81
C PRO A 413 3.46 -15.97 -6.47
N GLU A 414 3.57 -17.28 -6.29
CA GLU A 414 2.64 -18.30 -6.82
C GLU A 414 1.45 -18.59 -5.92
N PHE A 415 1.30 -17.88 -4.80
CA PHE A 415 0.19 -18.12 -3.88
C PHE A 415 -1.21 -18.04 -4.54
N PRO A 416 -1.50 -17.18 -5.54
CA PRO A 416 -2.85 -17.12 -6.11
C PRO A 416 -3.20 -18.41 -6.85
N ARG A 417 -2.32 -18.92 -7.73
CA ARG A 417 -2.54 -20.21 -8.40
C ARG A 417 -2.63 -21.39 -7.42
N GLN A 418 -1.88 -21.37 -6.31
CA GLN A 418 -1.99 -22.40 -5.27
C GLN A 418 -3.38 -22.40 -4.65
N ILE A 419 -3.93 -21.22 -4.31
CA ILE A 419 -5.33 -21.10 -3.84
C ILE A 419 -6.30 -21.70 -4.85
N PHE A 420 -6.12 -21.38 -6.14
CA PHE A 420 -7.03 -21.81 -7.20
C PHE A 420 -6.97 -23.28 -7.59
N GLN A 421 -5.81 -23.92 -7.44
CA GLN A 421 -5.57 -25.30 -7.90
C GLN A 421 -5.53 -26.30 -6.74
N GLN A 422 -5.01 -25.87 -5.58
CA GLN A 422 -4.71 -26.73 -4.43
C GLN A 422 -5.63 -26.44 -3.24
N HIS A 423 -6.40 -25.36 -3.27
CA HIS A 423 -7.20 -24.88 -2.14
C HIS A 423 -6.36 -24.65 -0.86
N GLU A 424 -5.09 -24.31 -1.02
CA GLU A 424 -4.18 -23.96 0.07
C GLU A 424 -3.01 -23.10 -0.41
N ILE A 425 -2.21 -22.60 0.53
CA ILE A 425 -0.89 -22.02 0.25
C ILE A 425 0.16 -22.89 0.93
N ASN A 426 1.23 -23.23 0.21
CA ASN A 426 2.32 -24.02 0.77
C ASN A 426 2.95 -23.32 2.00
N PRO A 427 2.85 -23.91 3.22
CA PRO A 427 3.33 -23.28 4.46
C PRO A 427 4.84 -23.11 4.50
N LYS A 428 5.61 -23.85 3.68
CA LYS A 428 7.07 -23.70 3.58
C LYS A 428 7.47 -22.48 2.76
N ARG A 429 6.58 -21.91 1.94
CA ARG A 429 6.87 -20.77 1.06
C ARG A 429 6.33 -19.43 1.58
N VAL A 430 5.51 -19.43 2.63
CA VAL A 430 4.89 -18.21 3.18
C VAL A 430 5.92 -17.21 3.73
N CYS A 431 5.52 -15.93 3.79
CA CYS A 431 6.28 -14.91 4.49
C CYS A 431 6.36 -15.23 5.99
N VAL A 432 7.57 -15.25 6.54
CA VAL A 432 7.84 -15.54 7.96
C VAL A 432 8.01 -14.27 8.80
N GLY A 433 7.51 -13.12 8.34
CA GLY A 433 7.52 -11.89 9.13
C GLY A 433 8.90 -11.40 9.59
N CYS A 434 10.00 -11.80 8.95
CA CYS A 434 11.37 -11.54 9.44
C CYS A 434 11.89 -10.11 9.21
N SER A 435 11.11 -9.25 8.55
CA SER A 435 11.48 -7.87 8.18
C SER A 435 12.75 -7.68 7.33
N GLN A 436 13.39 -8.75 6.84
CA GLN A 436 14.63 -8.63 6.06
C GLN A 436 14.45 -7.88 4.73
N CYS A 437 13.27 -7.98 4.09
CA CYS A 437 12.94 -7.13 2.94
C CYS A 437 13.04 -5.62 3.29
N SER A 438 12.64 -5.23 4.50
CA SER A 438 12.80 -3.85 4.95
C SER A 438 14.21 -3.53 5.42
N GLN A 439 14.97 -4.53 5.89
CA GLN A 439 16.38 -4.34 6.23
C GLN A 439 17.21 -4.04 4.97
N LEU A 440 16.96 -4.74 3.86
CA LEU A 440 17.57 -4.45 2.56
C LEU A 440 17.37 -2.99 2.15
N MET A 441 16.13 -2.50 2.20
CA MET A 441 15.83 -1.08 1.91
C MET A 441 16.61 -0.13 2.82
N LYS A 442 16.67 -0.41 4.14
CA LYS A 442 17.45 0.41 5.08
C LYS A 442 18.94 0.43 4.75
N ASN A 443 19.46 -0.68 4.25
CA ASN A 443 20.84 -0.81 3.80
C ASN A 443 21.08 -0.24 2.39
N GLY A 444 20.05 0.33 1.75
CA GLY A 444 20.14 0.87 0.39
C GLY A 444 20.28 -0.20 -0.70
N LYS A 445 19.89 -1.44 -0.41
CA LYS A 445 19.96 -2.59 -1.32
C LYS A 445 18.61 -2.85 -1.99
N SER A 446 18.65 -3.53 -3.13
CA SER A 446 17.46 -4.03 -3.82
C SER A 446 16.68 -4.98 -2.91
N THR A 447 15.36 -4.93 -3.00
CA THR A 447 14.45 -5.48 -2.01
C THR A 447 13.66 -6.65 -2.56
N GLY A 448 13.61 -7.72 -1.76
CA GLY A 448 12.84 -8.93 -2.03
C GLY A 448 12.83 -9.86 -0.82
N CYS A 449 12.54 -11.15 -1.03
CA CYS A 449 12.55 -12.13 0.05
C CYS A 449 13.88 -12.86 0.14
N VAL A 450 14.73 -12.48 1.09
CA VAL A 450 16.04 -13.13 1.31
C VAL A 450 15.96 -14.60 1.74
N ILE A 451 14.77 -15.03 2.17
CA ILE A 451 14.52 -16.36 2.72
C ILE A 451 13.98 -17.33 1.66
N ARG A 452 13.43 -16.82 0.55
CA ARG A 452 12.71 -17.60 -0.48
C ARG A 452 13.14 -17.29 -1.91
N ASP A 453 14.02 -16.31 -2.09
CA ASP A 453 14.51 -15.90 -3.40
C ASP A 453 15.99 -15.55 -3.31
N ALA A 454 16.85 -16.45 -3.78
CA ALA A 454 18.30 -16.30 -3.75
C ALA A 454 18.83 -15.12 -4.58
N ALA A 455 17.99 -14.50 -5.42
CA ALA A 455 18.35 -13.24 -6.08
C ALA A 455 18.53 -12.07 -5.10
N TYR A 456 18.06 -12.21 -3.85
CA TYR A 456 18.18 -11.20 -2.80
C TYR A 456 18.95 -11.79 -1.62
N GLU A 457 20.10 -11.23 -1.30
CA GLU A 457 20.95 -11.72 -0.22
C GLU A 457 21.26 -10.62 0.80
N MET A 458 21.33 -10.99 2.07
CA MET A 458 21.92 -10.17 3.14
C MET A 458 23.43 -10.44 3.19
N LYS A 459 24.17 -10.11 2.13
CA LYS A 459 25.65 -10.03 2.20
C LYS A 459 26.02 -8.62 2.58
N ASP A 460 27.04 -8.42 3.40
CA ASP A 460 27.45 -7.09 3.88
C ASP A 460 28.05 -6.23 2.76
#